data_AF-A0A3S2UQB8-F1
#
_entry.id   AF-A0A3S2UQB8-F1
#
_cell.length_a   1.000
_cell.length_b   1.000
_cell.length_c   1.000
_cell.angle_alpha   90.00
_cell.angle_beta   90.00
_cell.angle_gamma   90.00
#
_symmetry.space_group_name_H-M   'P 1'
#
loop_
_entity.id
_entity.type
_entity.pdbx_description
1 polymer ?
#
loop_
_entity_poly.entity_id
_entity_poly.type
_entity_poly.pdbx_seq_one_letter_code
_entity_poly.pdbx_strand_id
1 'polypeptide(L)'
;MEQLTFDCVIACDGVESDATRITVCVSIRNATRAGGGVFDIPPALAGVLTEGRSATVRLTTGQAFEVHIARLTQSRGQAAFFTEGPVPRARYAAA
;
A
#
# COMPACT_ATOMS: atom_id res chain seq x y z
N MET A 1 12.85 -12.56 1.95
CA MET A 1 11.84 -11.50 1.71
C MET A 1 10.98 -11.95 0.56
N GLU A 2 9.67 -11.72 0.65
CA GLU A 2 8.67 -12.13 -0.34
C GLU A 2 8.04 -10.88 -0.94
N GLN A 3 7.73 -10.86 -2.23
CA GLN A 3 7.02 -9.75 -2.86
C GLN A 3 5.58 -10.17 -3.14
N LEU A 4 4.63 -9.36 -2.69
CA LEU A 4 3.21 -9.56 -2.91
C LEU A 4 2.65 -8.40 -3.71
N THR A 5 1.94 -8.70 -4.79
CA THR A 5 1.27 -7.70 -5.62
C THR A 5 -0.23 -7.75 -5.36
N PHE A 6 -0.84 -6.58 -5.23
CA PHE A 6 -2.26 -6.44 -4.91
C PHE A 6 -2.94 -5.49 -5.88
N ASP A 7 -4.09 -5.89 -6.40
CA ASP A 7 -5.05 -4.97 -7.01
C ASP A 7 -5.95 -4.42 -5.89
N CYS A 8 -6.00 -3.10 -5.77
CA CYS A 8 -6.61 -2.43 -4.62
C CYS A 8 -7.10 -1.02 -4.95
N VAL A 9 -7.87 -0.47 -4.02
CA VAL A 9 -8.15 0.97 -3.92
C VAL A 9 -7.45 1.50 -2.69
N ILE A 10 -6.89 2.71 -2.77
CA ILE A 10 -6.24 3.39 -1.66
C ILE A 10 -7.21 4.47 -1.16
N ALA A 11 -7.52 4.45 0.13
CA ALA A 11 -8.38 5.43 0.79
C ALA A 11 -7.56 6.26 1.79
N CYS A 12 -7.70 7.57 1.74
CA CYS A 12 -7.06 8.51 2.67
C CYS A 12 -8.00 9.71 2.88
N ASP A 13 -8.30 10.07 4.13
CA ASP A 13 -9.21 11.18 4.50
C ASP A 13 -10.59 11.17 3.83
N GLY A 14 -11.15 9.99 3.58
CA GLY A 14 -12.43 9.87 2.90
C GLY A 14 -12.36 10.13 1.38
N VAL A 15 -11.17 10.34 0.82
CA VAL A 15 -10.91 10.29 -0.62
C VAL A 15 -10.44 8.89 -0.99
N GLU A 16 -10.99 8.35 -2.06
CA GLU A 16 -10.63 7.03 -2.59
C GLU A 16 -10.01 7.18 -3.98
N SER A 17 -9.00 6.35 -4.27
CA SER A 17 -8.40 6.28 -5.59
C SER A 17 -9.24 5.44 -6.56
N ASP A 18 -8.93 5.56 -7.85
CA ASP A 18 -9.26 4.49 -8.80
C ASP A 18 -8.54 3.18 -8.41
N ALA A 19 -8.98 2.07 -9.03
CA ALA A 19 -8.29 0.80 -8.89
C ALA A 19 -6.83 0.93 -9.34
N THR A 20 -5.92 0.55 -8.46
CA THR A 20 -4.47 0.62 -8.66
C THR A 20 -3.83 -0.69 -8.24
N ARG A 21 -2.55 -0.84 -8.57
CA ARG A 21 -1.74 -1.99 -8.21
C ARG A 21 -0.57 -1.55 -7.37
N ILE A 22 -0.39 -2.21 -6.22
CA ILE A 22 0.77 -1.97 -5.35
C ILE A 22 1.57 -3.24 -5.15
N THR A 23 2.89 -3.09 -4.99
CA THR A 23 3.78 -4.19 -4.63
C THR A 23 4.31 -3.97 -3.21
N VAL A 24 4.17 -4.97 -2.36
CA VAL A 24 4.62 -4.95 -0.97
C VAL A 24 5.75 -5.97 -0.82
N CYS A 25 6.93 -5.52 -0.42
CA CYS A 25 8.02 -6.36 0.03
C CYS A 25 7.76 -6.77 1.49
N VAL A 26 7.34 -8.01 1.70
CA VAL A 26 6.98 -8.56 3.00
C VAL A 26 8.17 -9.30 3.62
N SER A 27 8.39 -9.03 4.91
CA SER A 27 9.28 -9.79 5.78
C SER A 27 8.47 -10.45 6.88
N ILE A 28 8.85 -11.68 7.24
CA ILE A 28 8.22 -12.42 8.34
C ILE A 28 9.16 -12.33 9.54
N ARG A 29 8.72 -11.70 10.62
CA ARG A 29 9.43 -11.68 11.90
C ARG A 29 8.44 -11.98 13.01
N ASN A 30 8.78 -12.90 13.91
CA ASN A 30 7.94 -13.31 15.05
C ASN A 30 6.48 -13.63 14.65
N ALA A 31 6.29 -14.39 13.57
CA ALA A 31 4.99 -14.73 12.97
C ALA A 31 4.15 -13.57 12.41
N THR A 32 4.63 -12.33 12.47
CA THR A 32 3.99 -11.15 11.85
C THR A 32 4.54 -10.90 10.45
N ARG A 33 3.65 -10.73 9.47
CA ARG A 33 3.98 -10.34 8.09
C ARG A 33 3.92 -8.83 7.98
N ALA A 34 5.05 -8.15 8.09
CA ALA A 34 5.13 -6.70 7.90
C ALA A 34 6.02 -6.39 6.71
N GLY A 35 5.73 -5.31 6.01
CA GLY A 35 6.45 -4.95 4.80
C GLY A 35 6.42 -3.48 4.50
N GLY A 36 6.96 -3.17 3.33
CA GLY A 36 6.92 -1.84 2.75
C GLY A 36 7.12 -1.92 1.26
N GLY A 37 6.91 -0.82 0.58
CA GLY A 37 7.00 -0.77 -0.86
C GLY A 37 6.94 0.65 -1.38
N VAL A 38 6.79 0.73 -2.70
CA VAL A 38 6.57 1.98 -3.41
C VAL A 38 5.37 1.78 -4.34
N PHE A 39 4.51 2.78 -4.45
CA PHE A 39 3.45 2.82 -5.45
C PHE A 39 3.38 4.19 -6.13
N ASP A 40 2.81 4.22 -7.33
CA ASP A 40 2.54 5.47 -8.05
C ASP A 40 1.29 6.14 -7.45
N ILE A 41 1.40 7.42 -7.09
CA ILE A 41 0.36 8.21 -6.44
C ILE A 41 -0.83 8.33 -7.39
N PRO A 42 -2.00 7.77 -7.03
CA PRO A 42 -3.19 7.92 -7.86
C PRO A 42 -3.59 9.39 -7.98
N PRO A 43 -4.06 9.86 -9.15
CA PRO A 43 -4.42 11.27 -9.35
C PRO A 43 -5.41 11.82 -8.32
N ALA A 44 -6.41 11.02 -7.93
CA ALA A 44 -7.40 11.41 -6.91
C ALA A 44 -6.78 11.69 -5.53
N LEU A 45 -5.62 11.09 -5.24
CA LEU A 45 -4.90 11.25 -3.98
C LEU A 45 -3.75 12.26 -4.06
N ALA A 46 -3.53 12.87 -5.24
CA ALA A 46 -2.54 13.92 -5.41
C ALA A 46 -2.93 15.15 -4.56
N GLY A 47 -2.06 15.51 -3.62
CA GLY A 47 -2.31 16.59 -2.66
C GLY A 47 -3.06 16.18 -1.39
N VAL A 48 -3.59 14.95 -1.33
CA VAL A 48 -4.21 14.37 -0.10
C VAL A 48 -3.18 13.57 0.69
N LEU A 49 -2.37 12.76 -0.01
CA LEU A 49 -1.28 12.01 0.62
C LEU A 49 -0.18 12.97 1.08
N THR A 50 0.24 12.82 2.33
CA THR A 50 1.38 13.52 2.93
C THR A 50 2.31 12.51 3.61
N GLU A 51 3.59 12.86 3.75
CA GLU A 51 4.53 12.07 4.55
C GLU A 51 4.09 12.03 6.02
N GLY A 52 4.34 10.92 6.70
CA GLY A 52 3.95 10.72 8.10
C GLY A 52 2.48 10.33 8.29
N ARG A 53 1.74 10.11 7.20
CA ARG A 53 0.29 9.85 7.23
C ARG A 53 -0.04 8.40 6.95
N SER A 54 -1.11 7.90 7.56
CA SER A 54 -1.66 6.58 7.24
C SER A 54 -2.70 6.64 6.13
N ALA A 55 -2.74 5.59 5.31
CA ALA A 55 -3.77 5.34 4.31
C ALA A 55 -4.25 3.89 4.43
N THR A 56 -5.49 3.63 4.05
CA THR A 56 -6.06 2.28 4.03
C THR A 56 -5.99 1.71 2.63
N VAL A 57 -5.35 0.57 2.48
CA VAL A 57 -5.37 -0.21 1.23
C VAL A 57 -6.52 -1.22 1.30
N ARG A 58 -7.50 -1.10 0.41
CA ARG A 58 -8.64 -2.01 0.31
C ARG A 58 -8.47 -2.90 -0.90
N LEU A 59 -8.35 -4.21 -0.66
CA LEU A 59 -8.21 -5.22 -1.69
C LEU A 59 -9.56 -5.51 -2.34
N THR A 60 -9.53 -5.90 -3.62
CA THR A 60 -10.73 -6.36 -4.35
C THR A 60 -11.40 -7.58 -3.73
N THR A 61 -10.69 -8.33 -2.88
CA THR A 61 -11.19 -9.47 -2.11
C THR A 61 -12.02 -9.06 -0.88
N GLY A 62 -12.15 -7.75 -0.60
CA GLY A 62 -12.83 -7.21 0.57
C GLY A 62 -11.97 -7.13 1.84
N GLN A 63 -10.71 -7.57 1.78
CA GLN A 63 -9.75 -7.38 2.87
C GLN A 63 -9.14 -5.98 2.83
N ALA A 64 -8.70 -5.46 3.96
CA ALA A 64 -7.99 -4.19 4.02
C ALA A 64 -6.80 -4.26 4.99
N PHE A 65 -5.82 -3.39 4.77
CA PHE A 65 -4.71 -3.16 5.69
C PHE A 65 -4.25 -1.71 5.60
N GLU A 66 -3.63 -1.24 6.68
CA GLU A 66 -3.14 0.13 6.76
C GLU A 66 -1.68 0.24 6.36
N VAL A 67 -1.34 1.36 5.73
CA VAL A 67 0.01 1.71 5.34
C VAL A 67 0.35 3.11 5.82
N HIS A 68 1.56 3.26 6.33
CA HIS A 68 2.17 4.52 6.69
C HIS A 68 2.99 5.06 5.51
N ILE A 69 2.69 6.27 5.05
CA ILE A 69 3.43 6.94 4.00
C ILE A 69 4.72 7.51 4.58
N ALA A 70 5.82 6.84 4.29
CA ALA A 70 7.14 7.20 4.81
C ALA A 70 7.79 8.34 4.04
N ARG A 71 7.58 8.39 2.72
CA ARG A 71 8.20 9.39 1.84
C ARG A 71 7.41 9.58 0.55
N LEU A 72 7.33 10.82 0.08
CA LEU A 72 6.73 11.17 -1.21
C LEU A 72 7.81 11.70 -2.15
N THR A 73 7.88 11.11 -3.35
CA THR A 73 8.75 11.57 -4.44
C THR A 73 7.88 12.20 -5.51
N GLN A 74 7.50 13.46 -5.29
CA GLN A 74 6.56 14.20 -6.16
C GLN A 74 7.03 14.27 -7.62
N SER A 75 8.33 14.46 -7.86
CA SER A 75 8.91 14.50 -9.21
C SER A 75 8.74 13.20 -10.01
N ARG A 76 8.52 12.08 -9.32
CA ARG A 76 8.25 10.77 -9.92
C ARG A 76 6.80 10.33 -9.74
N GLY A 77 5.99 11.11 -9.04
CA GLY A 77 4.63 10.72 -8.67
C GLY A 77 4.58 9.45 -7.82
N GLN A 78 5.54 9.23 -6.92
CA GLN A 78 5.65 7.97 -6.16
C GLN A 78 5.58 8.17 -4.65
N ALA A 79 4.99 7.21 -3.94
CA ALA A 79 4.91 7.15 -2.50
C ALA A 79 5.57 5.87 -1.98
N ALA A 80 6.54 6.03 -1.07
CA ALA A 80 7.13 4.94 -0.30
C ALA A 80 6.35 4.77 1.00
N PHE A 81 6.09 3.52 1.39
CA PHE A 81 5.28 3.20 2.55
C PHE A 81 5.78 2.00 3.34
N PHE A 82 5.32 1.89 4.57
CA PHE A 82 5.42 0.69 5.41
C PHE A 82 4.04 0.26 5.87
N THR A 83 3.83 -1.01 6.18
CA THR A 83 2.53 -1.53 6.61
C THR A 83 2.36 -1.36 8.12
N GLU A 84 1.24 -0.79 8.57
CA GLU A 84 0.89 -0.64 9.98
C GLU A 84 0.17 -1.90 10.49
N GLY A 85 0.84 -3.05 10.39
CA GLY A 85 0.29 -4.33 10.82
C GLY A 85 0.50 -5.47 9.81
N PRO A 86 -0.25 -6.58 9.99
CA PRO A 86 -0.07 -7.78 9.17
C PRO A 86 -0.60 -7.56 7.75
N VAL A 87 0.24 -7.85 6.76
CA VAL A 87 -0.14 -7.88 5.35
C VAL A 87 -0.98 -9.13 5.06
N PRO A 88 -2.18 -9.01 4.45
CA PRO A 88 -2.98 -10.15 4.04
C PRO A 88 -2.21 -11.09 3.12
N ARG A 89 -2.52 -12.39 3.16
CA ARG A 89 -1.96 -13.33 2.17
C ARG A 89 -2.54 -12.96 0.81
N ALA A 90 -1.74 -12.38 -0.09
CA ALA A 90 -2.16 -12.23 -1.48
C ALA A 90 -2.50 -13.62 -2.03
N ARG A 91 -3.65 -13.77 -2.69
CA ARG A 91 -4.01 -15.01 -3.39
C ARG A 91 -3.33 -15.16 -4.75
N TYR A 92 -2.52 -14.19 -5.17
CA TYR A 92 -1.70 -14.33 -6.37
C TYR A 92 -0.28 -14.74 -6.00
N ALA A 93 -0.06 -16.06 -6.00
CA ALA A 93 1.26 -16.59 -6.31
C ALA A 93 1.53 -16.27 -7.78
N ALA A 94 2.67 -15.66 -8.08
CA ALA A 94 3.16 -15.58 -9.45
C ALA A 94 3.21 -17.01 -10.01
N ALA A 95 2.43 -17.26 -11.06
CA ALA A 95 2.57 -18.44 -11.91
C ALA A 95 3.73 -18.24 -12.88
#